data_AF-A0A2U3GX98-F1
#
_entry.id   AF-A0A2U3GX98-F1
#
_cell.length_a   1.000
_cell.length_b   1.000
_cell.length_c   1.000
_cell.angle_alpha   90.00
_cell.angle_beta   90.00
_cell.angle_gamma   90.00
#
_symmetry.space_group_name_H-M   'P 1'
#
loop_
_entity.id
_entity.type
_entity.pdbx_description
1 polymer ?
#
loop_
_entity_poly.entity_id
_entity_poly.type
_entity_poly.pdbx_seq_one_letter_code
_entity_poly.pdbx_strand_id
1 'polypeptide(L)'
;MEEATVRNMRGGIMWSGDRSSAVRDVLGATVMGATLIAVVGMAGCGAATSSEKRDAVRPEERLRELTAAEEVLVEKAEQLLVEECMEKAGFRFWVTEVESVESRKGSVFVLDDVDWAKEHGYGGRFRRDAEEARRNGPNGTYANSLTQEERARYRAVLDGTPSSGMLSVALPGGGTVRTPRDSCHARAKGRLYGDFKTWFRVEKIATNLTPLYVPALTADKRFTKALAAWSRCMDGRGRNYSDPFEIRAELDLLTDGLSGAAAHAVEVGLAVDEAECAEESSLADTARALENEYRAQKTRRYGEEIAAFQRMRLTALDRAEDVVGA
;
A
#
# COMPACT_ATOMS: atom_id res chain seq x y z
N MET A 1 1.81 -25.52 -14.69
CA MET A 1 1.41 -25.32 -13.28
C MET A 1 2.20 -24.15 -12.77
N GLU A 2 1.65 -22.96 -12.94
CA GLU A 2 2.32 -21.68 -12.72
C GLU A 2 2.68 -21.45 -11.25
N GLU A 3 3.98 -21.27 -11.01
CA GLU A 3 4.53 -20.71 -9.78
C GLU A 3 4.15 -19.22 -9.71
N ALA A 4 3.05 -18.91 -9.02
CA ALA A 4 2.78 -17.56 -8.55
C ALA A 4 3.59 -17.33 -7.26
N THR A 5 4.82 -16.86 -7.43
CA THR A 5 5.67 -16.35 -6.34
C THR A 5 4.91 -15.28 -5.57
N VAL A 6 4.82 -15.44 -4.24
CA VAL A 6 4.24 -14.46 -3.31
C VAL A 6 5.07 -13.17 -3.39
N ARG A 7 4.67 -12.27 -4.27
CA ARG A 7 5.23 -10.92 -4.35
C ARG A 7 4.74 -10.17 -3.13
N ASN A 8 5.67 -9.75 -2.28
CA ASN A 8 5.42 -8.90 -1.12
C ASN A 8 4.69 -7.63 -1.62
N MET A 9 3.36 -7.59 -1.47
CA MET A 9 2.55 -6.42 -1.80
C MET A 9 2.80 -5.37 -0.72
N ARG A 10 3.89 -4.62 -0.85
CA ARG A 10 4.09 -3.36 -0.14
C ARG A 10 3.03 -2.38 -0.61
N GLY A 11 2.50 -1.60 0.33
CA GLY A 11 1.47 -0.59 0.14
C GLY A 11 1.92 0.64 -0.65
N GLY A 12 2.60 0.44 -1.78
CA GLY A 12 2.58 1.43 -2.85
C GLY A 12 1.18 1.43 -3.44
N ILE A 13 0.53 2.59 -3.48
CA ILE A 13 -0.78 2.75 -4.10
C ILE A 13 -0.59 2.43 -5.59
N MET A 14 -0.82 1.19 -5.98
CA MET A 14 -0.76 0.75 -7.37
C MET A 14 -2.05 1.23 -8.02
N TRP A 15 -2.02 2.46 -8.53
CA TRP A 15 -3.05 3.01 -9.39
C TRP A 15 -3.01 2.29 -10.74
N SER A 16 -3.61 1.11 -10.82
CA SER A 16 -3.88 0.46 -12.11
C SER A 16 -5.15 1.09 -12.70
N GLY A 17 -4.98 2.05 -13.60
CA GLY A 17 -6.07 2.59 -14.41
C GLY A 17 -6.45 1.62 -15.52
N ASP A 18 -7.37 0.71 -15.27
CA ASP A 18 -7.91 -0.17 -16.30
C ASP A 18 -9.05 0.54 -17.05
N ARG A 19 -8.80 0.92 -18.30
CA ARG A 19 -9.81 1.43 -19.23
C ARG A 19 -10.45 0.24 -19.94
N SER A 20 -11.67 -0.14 -19.54
CA SER A 20 -12.64 -0.74 -20.46
C SER A 20 -14.08 -0.60 -19.95
N SER A 21 -14.82 0.24 -20.65
CA SER A 21 -16.26 0.45 -20.57
C SER A 21 -17.06 -0.73 -21.13
N ALA A 22 -18.15 -1.13 -20.49
CA ALA A 22 -19.46 -1.33 -21.13
C ALA A 22 -20.56 -1.62 -20.09
N VAL A 23 -21.49 -0.67 -20.00
CA VAL A 23 -22.76 -0.72 -19.25
C VAL A 23 -23.77 -1.57 -20.02
N ARG A 24 -24.63 -2.30 -19.30
CA ARG A 24 -26.06 -2.45 -19.66
C ARG A 24 -26.91 -2.75 -18.43
N ASP A 25 -27.80 -1.81 -18.13
CA ASP A 25 -28.87 -1.83 -17.13
C ASP A 25 -29.90 -2.93 -17.39
N VAL A 26 -30.53 -3.44 -16.31
CA VAL A 26 -31.99 -3.67 -16.27
C VAL A 26 -32.52 -3.38 -14.85
N LEU A 27 -33.52 -2.50 -14.82
CA LEU A 27 -34.37 -2.06 -13.71
C LEU A 27 -35.44 -3.09 -13.29
N GLY A 28 -35.92 -2.97 -12.04
CA GLY A 28 -37.23 -3.46 -11.58
C GLY A 28 -37.35 -3.36 -10.05
N ALA A 29 -37.79 -2.23 -9.47
CA ALA A 29 -39.19 -1.83 -9.20
C ALA A 29 -39.86 -2.47 -7.94
N THR A 30 -39.92 -1.64 -6.87
CA THR A 30 -41.08 -1.34 -5.97
C THR A 30 -41.69 -2.47 -5.11
N VAL A 31 -42.18 -2.30 -3.86
CA VAL A 31 -43.26 -1.45 -3.28
C VAL A 31 -43.18 -1.59 -1.73
N MET A 32 -43.10 -0.50 -0.95
CA MET A 32 -44.13 0.08 -0.05
C MET A 32 -44.77 -0.87 1.00
N GLY A 33 -44.72 -0.47 2.29
CA GLY A 33 -45.48 -1.10 3.38
C GLY A 33 -45.28 -0.38 4.72
N ALA A 34 -46.08 0.65 4.97
CA ALA A 34 -46.21 1.31 6.27
C ALA A 34 -47.26 0.60 7.13
N THR A 35 -47.02 0.47 8.44
CA THR A 35 -48.11 0.24 9.41
C THR A 35 -47.76 0.83 10.77
N LEU A 36 -48.56 1.82 11.18
CA LEU A 36 -48.64 2.41 12.51
C LEU A 36 -49.62 1.57 13.36
N ILE A 37 -49.25 1.20 14.59
CA ILE A 37 -50.18 0.99 15.69
C ILE A 37 -49.58 1.59 16.96
N ALA A 38 -50.30 2.54 17.55
CA ALA A 38 -50.08 3.10 18.87
C ALA A 38 -51.25 2.68 19.77
N VAL A 39 -50.98 2.16 20.97
CA VAL A 39 -51.85 2.30 22.16
C VAL A 39 -50.98 2.29 23.43
N VAL A 40 -51.35 3.19 24.34
CA VAL A 40 -50.77 3.59 25.63
C VAL A 40 -51.25 2.70 26.79
N GLY A 41 -50.45 2.55 27.86
CA GLY A 41 -50.90 1.94 29.12
C GLY A 41 -49.92 1.97 30.30
N MET A 42 -49.92 3.10 31.01
CA MET A 42 -49.52 3.43 32.41
C MET A 42 -48.74 2.47 33.35
N ALA A 43 -47.87 3.17 34.11
CA ALA A 43 -47.56 3.05 35.54
C ALA A 43 -46.49 2.03 36.01
N GLY A 44 -45.35 2.59 36.44
CA GLY A 44 -44.36 1.95 37.29
C GLY A 44 -43.28 2.94 37.71
N CYS A 45 -43.53 3.73 38.74
CA CYS A 45 -42.49 4.50 39.44
C CYS A 45 -41.59 3.51 40.19
N GLY A 46 -40.33 3.43 39.79
CA GLY A 46 -39.28 2.70 40.50
C GLY A 46 -37.97 3.45 40.34
N ALA A 47 -37.50 4.03 41.44
CA ALA A 47 -36.31 4.85 41.52
C ALA A 47 -35.03 4.09 41.17
N ALA A 48 -34.22 4.66 40.28
CA ALA A 48 -32.77 4.68 40.35
C ALA A 48 -32.27 5.55 39.18
N THR A 49 -32.08 6.84 39.43
CA THR A 49 -31.26 7.69 38.55
C THR A 49 -29.80 7.30 38.74
N SER A 50 -29.39 6.17 38.17
CA SER A 50 -28.01 6.00 37.76
C SER A 50 -27.80 6.94 36.58
N SER A 51 -27.27 8.13 36.89
CA SER A 51 -26.53 8.91 35.91
C SER A 51 -25.33 8.05 35.50
N GLU A 52 -25.57 7.10 34.60
CA GLU A 52 -24.53 6.65 33.71
C GLU A 52 -24.11 7.90 32.97
N LYS A 53 -22.96 8.43 33.38
CA LYS A 53 -22.05 9.13 32.48
C LYS A 53 -22.16 8.38 31.16
N ARG A 54 -22.88 8.96 30.19
CA ARG A 54 -22.56 8.73 28.81
C ARG A 54 -21.12 9.15 28.74
N ASP A 55 -20.22 8.16 28.80
CA ASP A 55 -18.86 8.34 28.34
C ASP A 55 -19.05 8.94 26.96
N ALA A 56 -18.80 10.24 26.88
CA ALA A 56 -18.66 10.92 25.62
C ALA A 56 -17.61 10.07 24.91
N VAL A 57 -18.06 9.35 23.88
CA VAL A 57 -17.19 8.64 22.96
C VAL A 57 -16.13 9.67 22.61
N ARG A 58 -14.92 9.48 23.17
CA ARG A 58 -13.77 10.31 22.84
C ARG A 58 -13.76 10.26 21.32
N PRO A 59 -13.72 11.42 20.62
CA PRO A 59 -13.55 11.40 19.18
C PRO A 59 -12.43 10.42 18.94
N GLU A 60 -12.70 9.33 18.21
CA GLU A 60 -11.69 8.29 17.96
C GLU A 60 -10.40 9.05 17.68
N GLU A 61 -9.43 8.93 18.58
CA GLU A 61 -8.13 9.55 18.37
C GLU A 61 -7.68 8.92 17.07
N ARG A 62 -7.80 9.69 15.98
CA ARG A 62 -7.43 9.22 14.64
C ARG A 62 -5.99 8.78 14.79
N LEU A 63 -5.79 7.48 14.79
CA LEU A 63 -4.49 6.92 15.02
C LEU A 63 -3.61 7.42 13.89
N ARG A 64 -2.46 7.99 14.26
CA ARG A 64 -1.51 8.45 13.27
C ARG A 64 -1.01 7.25 12.46
N GLU A 65 -0.64 7.51 11.22
CA GLU A 65 0.15 6.56 10.45
C GLU A 65 1.62 6.55 10.95
N LEU A 66 2.34 5.48 10.63
CA LEU A 66 3.80 5.49 10.76
C LEU A 66 4.40 6.48 9.77
N THR A 67 5.47 7.14 10.18
CA THR A 67 6.34 7.89 9.27
C THR A 67 7.16 6.93 8.41
N ALA A 68 7.70 7.42 7.29
CA ALA A 68 8.55 6.60 6.42
C ALA A 68 9.79 6.05 7.16
N ALA A 69 10.36 6.80 8.11
CA ALA A 69 11.50 6.34 8.90
C ALA A 69 11.11 5.20 9.87
N GLU A 70 9.94 5.32 10.51
CA GLU A 70 9.38 4.26 11.36
C GLU A 70 9.05 2.99 10.54
N GLU A 71 8.56 3.15 9.32
CA GLU A 71 8.36 2.01 8.40
C GLU A 71 9.67 1.31 8.07
N VAL A 72 10.74 2.05 7.77
CA VAL A 72 12.08 1.48 7.54
C VAL A 72 12.52 0.65 8.75
N LEU A 73 12.31 1.16 9.96
CA LEU A 73 12.68 0.48 11.19
C LEU A 73 11.90 -0.83 11.36
N VAL A 74 10.58 -0.80 11.19
CA VAL A 74 9.71 -1.98 11.28
C VAL A 74 10.09 -3.03 10.23
N GLU A 75 10.35 -2.63 8.99
CA GLU A 75 10.77 -3.55 7.93
C GLU A 75 12.14 -4.18 8.20
N LYS A 76 13.08 -3.41 8.78
CA LYS A 76 14.39 -3.93 9.18
C LYS A 76 14.23 -4.95 10.31
N ALA A 77 13.39 -4.66 11.31
CA ALA A 77 13.07 -5.61 12.37
C ALA A 77 12.44 -6.89 11.82
N GLU A 78 11.55 -6.79 10.82
CA GLU A 78 10.96 -7.98 10.18
C GLU A 78 12.04 -8.86 9.54
N GLN A 79 13.01 -8.27 8.83
CA GLN A 79 14.11 -9.04 8.23
C GLN A 79 14.99 -9.73 9.28
N LEU A 80 15.32 -9.07 10.39
CA LEU A 80 16.08 -9.67 11.51
C LEU A 80 15.36 -10.88 12.11
N LEU A 81 14.03 -10.80 12.25
CA LEU A 81 13.22 -11.91 12.76
C LEU A 81 13.10 -13.06 11.76
N VAL A 82 13.06 -12.76 10.47
CA VAL A 82 13.13 -13.77 9.42
C VAL A 82 14.50 -14.46 9.44
N GLU A 83 15.58 -13.70 9.58
CA GLU A 83 16.95 -14.21 9.74
C GLU A 83 17.03 -15.20 10.91
N GLU A 84 16.61 -14.78 12.11
CA GLU A 84 16.59 -15.63 13.31
C GLU A 84 15.81 -16.94 13.08
N CYS A 85 14.67 -16.86 12.39
CA CYS A 85 13.85 -18.03 12.07
C CYS A 85 14.54 -18.98 11.07
N MET A 86 15.15 -18.43 10.03
CA MET A 86 15.85 -19.21 9.00
C MET A 86 17.08 -19.92 9.58
N GLU A 87 17.84 -19.23 10.44
CA GLU A 87 19.00 -19.81 11.14
C GLU A 87 18.59 -21.00 12.01
N LYS A 88 17.50 -20.88 12.77
CA LYS A 88 16.94 -22.00 13.57
C LYS A 88 16.52 -23.18 12.70
N ALA A 89 16.12 -22.94 11.46
CA ALA A 89 15.78 -23.99 10.51
C ALA A 89 16.99 -24.63 9.80
N GLY A 90 18.20 -24.12 10.07
CA GLY A 90 19.47 -24.58 9.49
C GLY A 90 19.86 -23.87 8.20
N PHE A 91 19.22 -22.75 7.87
CA PHE A 91 19.50 -21.97 6.66
C PHE A 91 20.14 -20.63 6.99
N ARG A 92 21.02 -20.16 6.11
CA ARG A 92 21.49 -18.78 6.17
C ARG A 92 20.47 -17.85 5.52
N PHE A 93 20.31 -16.69 6.11
CA PHE A 93 19.57 -15.56 5.56
C PHE A 93 20.35 -14.31 5.93
N TRP A 94 20.32 -13.31 5.08
CA TRP A 94 21.01 -12.04 5.30
C TRP A 94 19.99 -10.92 5.28
N VAL A 95 20.04 -10.06 6.29
CA VAL A 95 19.32 -8.78 6.23
C VAL A 95 19.90 -7.93 5.11
N THR A 96 19.05 -7.55 4.18
CA THR A 96 19.38 -6.65 3.06
C THR A 96 18.90 -5.24 3.33
N GLU A 97 19.46 -4.28 2.62
CA GLU A 97 19.05 -2.89 2.71
C GLU A 97 17.54 -2.75 2.50
N VAL A 98 16.89 -2.12 3.48
CA VAL A 98 15.48 -1.71 3.37
C VAL A 98 15.46 -0.45 2.53
N GLU A 99 14.47 -0.35 1.66
CA GLU A 99 14.23 0.85 0.86
C GLU A 99 14.28 2.10 1.75
N SER A 100 15.04 3.12 1.35
CA SER A 100 15.23 4.32 2.16
C SER A 100 14.00 5.23 2.14
N VAL A 101 13.93 6.20 3.05
CA VAL A 101 12.92 7.27 2.99
C VAL A 101 12.99 8.01 1.66
N GLU A 102 14.21 8.23 1.16
CA GLU A 102 14.46 8.97 -0.06
C GLU A 102 13.98 8.23 -1.31
N SER A 103 14.20 6.90 -1.37
CA SER A 103 13.71 6.06 -2.48
C SER A 103 12.18 6.07 -2.58
N ARG A 104 11.48 6.07 -1.43
CA ARG A 104 10.01 6.00 -1.41
C ARG A 104 9.33 7.25 -2.00
N LYS A 105 9.98 8.42 -1.97
CA LYS A 105 9.39 9.68 -2.47
C LYS A 105 9.05 9.63 -3.98
N GLY A 106 9.74 8.81 -4.76
CA GLY A 106 9.48 8.67 -6.20
C GLY A 106 8.19 7.91 -6.56
N SER A 107 7.56 7.24 -5.59
CA SER A 107 6.39 6.37 -5.83
C SER A 107 5.06 7.10 -5.60
N VAL A 108 4.84 8.21 -6.32
CA VAL A 108 3.65 9.05 -6.22
C VAL A 108 2.87 9.13 -7.55
N PHE A 109 1.59 9.53 -7.48
CA PHE A 109 0.72 9.72 -8.65
C PHE A 109 1.34 10.68 -9.68
N VAL A 110 1.84 11.82 -9.21
CA VAL A 110 2.55 12.83 -9.98
C VAL A 110 3.69 13.35 -9.11
N LEU A 111 4.90 13.53 -9.67
CA LEU A 111 5.97 14.19 -8.93
C LEU A 111 5.59 15.65 -8.69
N ASP A 112 5.88 16.16 -7.50
CA ASP A 112 5.62 17.54 -7.11
C ASP A 112 6.70 18.11 -6.17
N ASP A 113 7.81 17.40 -6.01
CA ASP A 113 9.01 17.87 -5.31
C ASP A 113 10.09 18.14 -6.35
N VAL A 114 10.24 19.41 -6.72
CA VAL A 114 11.17 19.85 -7.76
C VAL A 114 12.62 19.59 -7.38
N ASP A 115 12.98 19.75 -6.10
CA ASP A 115 14.35 19.53 -5.65
C ASP A 115 14.71 18.04 -5.62
N TRP A 116 13.76 17.19 -5.20
CA TRP A 116 13.89 15.74 -5.35
C TRP A 116 14.05 15.32 -6.81
N ALA A 117 13.21 15.88 -7.71
CA ALA A 117 13.25 15.57 -9.14
C ALA A 117 14.59 15.95 -9.78
N LYS A 118 15.21 17.08 -9.37
CA LYS A 118 16.54 17.50 -9.83
C LYS A 118 17.62 16.50 -9.46
N GLU A 119 17.56 15.94 -8.25
CA GLU A 119 18.59 15.03 -7.75
C GLU A 119 18.37 13.59 -8.24
N HIS A 120 17.12 13.13 -8.26
CA HIS A 120 16.77 11.72 -8.40
C HIS A 120 16.03 11.37 -9.69
N GLY A 121 15.57 12.36 -10.46
CA GLY A 121 14.71 12.13 -11.63
C GLY A 121 13.43 11.43 -11.21
N TYR A 122 13.17 10.25 -11.79
CA TYR A 122 12.07 9.36 -11.37
C TYR A 122 12.50 8.30 -10.36
N GLY A 123 13.67 8.45 -9.71
CA GLY A 123 14.23 7.44 -8.82
C GLY A 123 14.78 6.22 -9.56
N GLY A 124 15.10 6.36 -10.86
CA GLY A 124 15.56 5.23 -11.69
C GLY A 124 16.82 4.56 -11.15
N ARG A 125 17.73 5.33 -10.51
CA ARG A 125 18.88 4.76 -9.80
C ARG A 125 18.45 3.84 -8.65
N PHE A 126 17.57 4.31 -7.76
CA PHE A 126 17.08 3.50 -6.65
C PHE A 126 16.42 2.20 -7.15
N ARG A 127 15.63 2.27 -8.22
CA ARG A 127 15.03 1.09 -8.84
C ARG A 127 16.09 0.13 -9.38
N ARG A 128 17.10 0.62 -10.10
CA ARG A 128 18.19 -0.21 -10.62
C ARG A 128 18.98 -0.87 -9.50
N ASP A 129 19.35 -0.12 -8.46
CA ASP A 129 20.09 -0.61 -7.31
C ASP A 129 19.27 -1.67 -6.56
N ALA A 130 17.97 -1.44 -6.34
CA ALA A 130 17.07 -2.41 -5.71
C ALA A 130 16.89 -3.68 -6.57
N GLU A 131 16.82 -3.55 -7.90
CA GLU A 131 16.73 -4.69 -8.80
C GLU A 131 18.03 -5.49 -8.87
N GLU A 132 19.18 -4.82 -8.86
CA GLU A 132 20.49 -5.44 -8.79
C GLU A 132 20.68 -6.17 -7.47
N ALA A 133 20.36 -5.52 -6.35
CA ALA A 133 20.36 -6.14 -5.02
C ALA A 133 19.40 -7.35 -4.96
N ARG A 134 18.25 -7.30 -5.64
CA ARG A 134 17.35 -8.47 -5.73
C ARG A 134 17.94 -9.59 -6.57
N ARG A 135 18.52 -9.28 -7.74
CA ARG A 135 19.06 -10.28 -8.68
C ARG A 135 20.33 -10.95 -8.17
N ASN A 136 21.24 -10.16 -7.60
CA ASN A 136 22.58 -10.59 -7.18
C ASN A 136 22.72 -10.66 -5.65
N GLY A 137 21.62 -10.51 -4.92
CA GLY A 137 21.62 -10.49 -3.46
C GLY A 137 22.07 -11.80 -2.83
N PRO A 138 22.55 -11.74 -1.57
CA PRO A 138 23.09 -12.90 -0.86
C PRO A 138 22.05 -14.01 -0.65
N ASN A 139 20.79 -13.65 -0.34
CA ASN A 139 19.70 -14.61 -0.13
C ASN A 139 19.39 -15.42 -1.41
N GLY A 140 19.32 -14.75 -2.57
CA GLY A 140 19.08 -15.41 -3.86
C GLY A 140 20.25 -16.28 -4.29
N THR A 141 21.47 -15.76 -4.15
CA THR A 141 22.72 -16.49 -4.44
C THR A 141 22.83 -17.76 -3.59
N TYR A 142 22.58 -17.65 -2.29
CA TYR A 142 22.60 -18.79 -1.38
C TYR A 142 21.53 -19.83 -1.74
N ALA A 143 20.27 -19.42 -1.91
CA ALA A 143 19.20 -20.34 -2.30
C ALA A 143 19.52 -21.07 -3.62
N ASN A 144 20.15 -20.38 -4.57
CA ASN A 144 20.57 -20.95 -5.85
C ASN A 144 21.81 -21.87 -5.76
N SER A 145 22.59 -21.80 -4.69
CA SER A 145 23.70 -22.72 -4.43
C SER A 145 23.25 -24.05 -3.81
N LEU A 146 22.05 -24.10 -3.22
CA LEU A 146 21.49 -25.31 -2.62
C LEU A 146 21.10 -26.34 -3.68
N THR A 147 21.14 -27.62 -3.28
CA THR A 147 20.55 -28.73 -4.05
C THR A 147 19.06 -28.47 -4.26
N GLN A 148 18.44 -29.13 -5.25
CA GLN A 148 17.02 -28.95 -5.53
C GLN A 148 16.14 -29.23 -4.30
N GLU A 149 16.45 -30.28 -3.54
CA GLU A 149 15.75 -30.67 -2.32
C GLU A 149 15.90 -29.63 -1.21
N GLU A 150 17.13 -29.20 -0.92
CA GLU A 150 17.38 -28.18 0.10
C GLU A 150 16.84 -26.80 -0.30
N ARG A 151 16.84 -26.47 -1.59
CA ARG A 151 16.19 -25.24 -2.09
C ARG A 151 14.68 -25.28 -1.90
N ALA A 152 14.04 -26.43 -2.14
CA ALA A 152 12.62 -26.60 -1.88
C ALA A 152 12.31 -26.46 -0.38
N ARG A 153 13.15 -27.06 0.48
CA ARG A 153 13.05 -26.90 1.94
C ARG A 153 13.27 -25.45 2.39
N TYR A 154 14.28 -24.76 1.85
CA TYR A 154 14.54 -23.34 2.10
C TYR A 154 13.30 -22.48 1.81
N ARG A 155 12.70 -22.63 0.62
CA ARG A 155 11.48 -21.90 0.24
C ARG A 155 10.30 -22.27 1.14
N ALA A 156 10.11 -23.56 1.43
CA ALA A 156 9.04 -24.04 2.29
C ALA A 156 9.11 -23.46 3.71
N VAL A 157 10.33 -23.26 4.25
CA VAL A 157 10.53 -22.62 5.56
C VAL A 157 10.32 -21.11 5.46
N LEU A 158 10.93 -20.45 4.46
CA LEU A 158 10.88 -19.00 4.32
C LEU A 158 9.45 -18.50 4.05
N ASP A 159 8.80 -19.07 3.04
CA ASP A 159 7.51 -18.62 2.49
C ASP A 159 6.33 -19.45 2.99
N GLY A 160 6.59 -20.65 3.52
CA GLY A 160 5.55 -21.59 3.93
C GLY A 160 5.07 -22.46 2.77
N THR A 161 4.13 -23.35 3.07
CA THR A 161 3.51 -24.22 2.06
C THR A 161 2.02 -24.36 2.32
N PRO A 162 1.21 -24.74 1.31
CA PRO A 162 -0.22 -24.96 1.53
C PRO A 162 -0.56 -26.06 2.55
N SER A 163 0.37 -26.99 2.83
CA SER A 163 0.15 -28.08 3.79
C SER A 163 0.10 -27.61 5.25
N SER A 164 0.66 -26.44 5.57
CA SER A 164 0.48 -25.80 6.90
C SER A 164 -0.88 -25.12 7.05
N GLY A 165 -1.74 -25.23 6.03
CA GLY A 165 -3.00 -24.53 5.94
C GLY A 165 -2.83 -23.10 5.42
N MET A 166 -3.91 -22.54 4.90
CA MET A 166 -3.91 -21.20 4.31
C MET A 166 -4.77 -20.24 5.14
N LEU A 167 -4.33 -18.99 5.22
CA LEU A 167 -5.20 -17.85 5.48
C LEU A 167 -5.80 -17.36 4.17
N SER A 168 -6.98 -16.76 4.24
CA SER A 168 -7.71 -16.27 3.07
C SER A 168 -8.46 -15.01 3.45
N VAL A 169 -8.36 -13.97 2.62
CA VAL A 169 -9.03 -12.68 2.82
C VAL A 169 -9.67 -12.26 1.51
N ALA A 170 -10.98 -12.02 1.52
CA ALA A 170 -11.68 -11.39 0.41
C ALA A 170 -11.36 -9.90 0.41
N LEU A 171 -10.93 -9.36 -0.74
CA LEU A 171 -10.55 -7.95 -0.82
C LEU A 171 -11.78 -7.06 -1.05
N PRO A 172 -11.76 -5.81 -0.55
CA PRO A 172 -12.86 -4.87 -0.75
C PRO A 172 -13.24 -4.60 -2.21
N GLY A 173 -12.25 -4.54 -3.11
CA GLY A 173 -12.43 -4.36 -4.55
C GLY A 173 -12.73 -5.65 -5.34
N GLY A 174 -12.86 -6.79 -4.66
CA GLY A 174 -13.05 -8.09 -5.28
C GLY A 174 -11.78 -8.95 -5.30
N GLY A 175 -11.97 -10.25 -5.55
CA GLY A 175 -10.90 -11.25 -5.48
C GLY A 175 -10.60 -11.71 -4.05
N THR A 176 -9.63 -12.63 -3.92
CA THR A 176 -9.24 -13.22 -2.64
C THR A 176 -7.74 -13.46 -2.62
N VAL A 177 -7.08 -13.02 -1.55
CA VAL A 177 -5.65 -13.23 -1.32
C VAL A 177 -5.46 -14.32 -0.28
N ARG A 178 -4.48 -15.20 -0.50
CA ARG A 178 -4.14 -16.30 0.39
C ARG A 178 -2.66 -16.29 0.74
N THR A 179 -2.34 -16.75 1.93
CA THR A 179 -0.96 -16.95 2.38
C THR A 179 -0.88 -18.20 3.26
N PRO A 180 0.23 -18.96 3.26
CA PRO A 180 0.45 -20.01 4.24
C PRO A 180 0.30 -19.49 5.67
N ARG A 181 -0.26 -20.31 6.56
CA ARG A 181 -0.47 -19.95 7.98
C ARG A 181 0.84 -19.87 8.74
N ASP A 182 1.83 -20.64 8.31
CA ASP A 182 3.12 -20.76 8.99
C ASP A 182 4.26 -20.72 7.98
N SER A 183 5.25 -19.90 8.31
CA SER A 183 6.50 -19.65 7.58
C SER A 183 7.37 -18.72 8.44
N CYS A 184 8.64 -18.53 8.09
CA CYS A 184 9.47 -17.53 8.76
C CYS A 184 8.91 -16.11 8.60
N HIS A 185 8.35 -15.76 7.44
CA HIS A 185 7.63 -14.49 7.26
C HIS A 185 6.39 -14.38 8.16
N ALA A 186 5.58 -15.43 8.27
CA ALA A 186 4.39 -15.44 9.12
C ALA A 186 4.74 -15.28 10.60
N ARG A 187 5.80 -15.96 11.06
CA ARG A 187 6.29 -15.89 12.45
C ARG A 187 6.89 -14.53 12.78
N ALA A 188 7.69 -13.95 11.88
CA ALA A 188 8.23 -12.60 12.04
C ALA A 188 7.09 -11.57 12.17
N LYS A 189 6.10 -11.64 11.29
CA LYS A 189 4.90 -10.79 11.37
C LYS A 189 4.09 -11.05 12.64
N GLY A 190 3.99 -12.29 13.10
CA GLY A 190 3.34 -12.61 14.37
C GLY A 190 4.05 -11.97 15.57
N ARG A 191 5.38 -11.99 15.60
CA ARG A 191 6.14 -11.35 16.67
C ARG A 191 5.99 -9.83 16.66
N LEU A 192 6.08 -9.19 15.48
CA LEU A 192 5.96 -7.73 15.34
C LEU A 192 4.53 -7.24 15.53
N TYR A 193 3.59 -7.72 14.74
CA TYR A 193 2.24 -7.16 14.68
C TYR A 193 1.26 -7.83 15.67
N GLY A 194 1.61 -9.00 16.23
CA GLY A 194 0.79 -9.74 17.18
C GLY A 194 0.09 -10.95 16.53
N ASP A 195 -1.23 -11.01 16.56
CA ASP A 195 -1.95 -12.12 15.91
C ASP A 195 -1.78 -12.04 14.38
N PHE A 196 -0.95 -12.91 13.80
CA PHE A 196 -0.65 -12.90 12.36
C PHE A 196 -1.91 -13.04 11.50
N LYS A 197 -2.90 -13.83 11.96
CA LYS A 197 -4.16 -14.00 11.22
C LYS A 197 -4.95 -12.68 11.14
N THR A 198 -5.08 -11.98 12.26
CA THR A 198 -5.74 -10.68 12.32
C THR A 198 -4.94 -9.65 11.54
N TRP A 199 -3.61 -9.60 11.72
CA TRP A 199 -2.71 -8.73 10.96
C TRP A 199 -2.92 -8.91 9.46
N PHE A 200 -2.83 -10.14 8.96
CA PHE A 200 -3.03 -10.44 7.55
C PHE A 200 -4.40 -9.98 7.05
N ARG A 201 -5.48 -10.18 7.83
CA ARG A 201 -6.82 -9.71 7.46
C ARG A 201 -6.88 -8.19 7.32
N VAL A 202 -6.45 -7.46 8.35
CA VAL A 202 -6.60 -6.00 8.40
C VAL A 202 -5.62 -5.31 7.45
N GLU A 203 -4.39 -5.82 7.30
CA GLU A 203 -3.41 -5.36 6.31
C GLU A 203 -4.01 -5.49 4.89
N LYS A 204 -4.50 -6.68 4.50
CA LYS A 204 -5.05 -6.88 3.16
C LYS A 204 -6.28 -6.05 2.89
N ILE A 205 -7.15 -5.83 3.88
CA ILE A 205 -8.31 -4.94 3.70
C ILE A 205 -7.86 -3.48 3.58
N ALA A 206 -7.07 -2.96 4.53
CA ALA A 206 -6.70 -1.56 4.61
C ALA A 206 -5.84 -1.09 3.42
N THR A 207 -5.01 -1.99 2.87
CA THR A 207 -4.13 -1.70 1.71
C THR A 207 -4.80 -1.92 0.35
N ASN A 208 -6.04 -2.44 0.30
CA ASN A 208 -6.77 -2.71 -0.95
C ASN A 208 -8.10 -1.94 -1.04
N LEU A 209 -8.10 -0.69 -0.56
CA LEU A 209 -9.27 0.20 -0.60
C LEU A 209 -9.30 1.10 -1.84
N THR A 210 -8.18 1.27 -2.54
CA THR A 210 -8.01 2.13 -3.73
C THR A 210 -9.10 1.94 -4.79
N PRO A 211 -9.48 0.71 -5.19
CA PRO A 211 -10.53 0.50 -6.18
C PRO A 211 -11.90 1.07 -5.80
N LEU A 212 -12.16 1.34 -4.51
CA LEU A 212 -13.45 1.83 -4.04
C LEU A 212 -13.64 3.35 -4.23
N TYR A 213 -12.55 4.11 -4.33
CA TYR A 213 -12.61 5.57 -4.34
C TYR A 213 -11.96 6.19 -5.58
N VAL A 214 -10.93 5.55 -6.14
CA VAL A 214 -10.22 6.08 -7.31
C VAL A 214 -11.13 6.37 -8.51
N PRO A 215 -12.08 5.49 -8.91
CA PRO A 215 -12.95 5.79 -10.04
C PRO A 215 -13.81 7.06 -9.86
N ALA A 216 -14.21 7.36 -8.63
CA ALA A 216 -14.97 8.58 -8.32
C ALA A 216 -14.06 9.82 -8.32
N LEU A 217 -12.83 9.68 -7.80
CA LEU A 217 -11.82 10.73 -7.81
C LEU A 217 -11.42 11.13 -9.24
N THR A 218 -11.12 10.17 -10.11
CA THR A 218 -10.67 10.45 -11.47
C THR A 218 -11.79 11.00 -12.36
N ALA A 219 -13.05 10.73 -12.03
CA ALA A 219 -14.22 11.33 -12.66
C ALA A 219 -14.57 12.73 -12.11
N ASP A 220 -13.96 13.18 -11.02
CA ASP A 220 -14.26 14.48 -10.42
C ASP A 220 -13.83 15.64 -11.33
N LYS A 221 -14.69 16.63 -11.48
CA LYS A 221 -14.42 17.81 -12.32
C LYS A 221 -13.22 18.62 -11.84
N ARG A 222 -12.95 18.61 -10.52
CA ARG A 222 -11.77 19.25 -9.93
C ARG A 222 -10.49 18.56 -10.40
N PHE A 223 -10.46 17.23 -10.34
CA PHE A 223 -9.33 16.42 -10.80
C PHE A 223 -9.08 16.60 -12.30
N THR A 224 -10.11 16.36 -13.12
CA THR A 224 -9.99 16.46 -14.59
C THR A 224 -9.59 17.85 -15.07
N LYS A 225 -10.03 18.91 -14.39
CA LYS A 225 -9.60 20.28 -14.68
C LYS A 225 -8.10 20.49 -14.36
N ALA A 226 -7.64 20.02 -13.21
CA ALA A 226 -6.24 20.13 -12.81
C ALA A 226 -5.34 19.30 -13.73
N LEU A 227 -5.75 18.07 -14.07
CA LEU A 227 -5.04 17.20 -15.01
C LEU A 227 -4.92 17.83 -16.39
N ALA A 228 -5.99 18.44 -16.91
CA ALA A 228 -5.93 19.15 -18.18
C ALA A 228 -5.02 20.39 -18.14
N ALA A 229 -4.91 21.07 -16.98
CA ALA A 229 -3.99 22.18 -16.81
C ALA A 229 -2.52 21.71 -16.76
N TRP A 230 -2.26 20.61 -16.04
CA TRP A 230 -0.96 19.95 -16.02
C TRP A 230 -0.52 19.51 -17.43
N SER A 231 -1.40 18.85 -18.17
CA SER A 231 -1.10 18.38 -19.54
C SER A 231 -0.76 19.55 -20.47
N ARG A 232 -1.51 20.67 -20.44
CA ARG A 232 -1.16 21.88 -21.22
C ARG A 232 0.17 22.48 -20.82
N CYS A 233 0.53 22.40 -19.55
CA CYS A 233 1.81 22.88 -19.04
C CYS A 233 2.96 22.02 -19.59
N MET A 234 2.79 20.69 -19.57
CA MET A 234 3.73 19.74 -20.15
C MET A 234 3.89 19.97 -21.66
N ASP A 235 2.78 20.17 -22.39
CA ASP A 235 2.81 20.51 -23.82
C ASP A 235 3.62 21.79 -24.09
N GLY A 236 3.45 22.82 -23.24
CA GLY A 236 4.20 24.07 -23.29
C GLY A 236 5.72 23.90 -23.08
N ARG A 237 6.12 22.83 -22.36
CA ARG A 237 7.51 22.41 -22.17
C ARG A 237 7.99 21.42 -23.27
N GLY A 238 7.17 21.17 -24.29
CA GLY A 238 7.47 20.25 -25.38
C GLY A 238 7.29 18.76 -25.00
N ARG A 239 6.53 18.48 -23.94
CA ARG A 239 6.23 17.13 -23.42
C ARG A 239 4.76 16.80 -23.67
N ASN A 240 4.48 15.99 -24.69
CA ASN A 240 3.09 15.68 -25.08
C ASN A 240 2.51 14.53 -24.23
N TYR A 241 2.21 14.81 -22.96
CA TYR A 241 1.64 13.86 -22.02
C TYR A 241 0.26 14.33 -21.53
N SER A 242 -0.71 13.42 -21.58
CA SER A 242 -2.08 13.66 -21.12
C SER A 242 -2.33 13.15 -19.69
N ASP A 243 -1.45 12.27 -19.21
CA ASP A 243 -1.52 11.64 -17.89
C ASP A 243 -0.11 11.38 -17.32
N PRO A 244 0.18 11.70 -16.04
CA PRO A 244 1.44 11.34 -15.37
C PRO A 244 1.86 9.86 -15.47
N PHE A 245 0.89 8.94 -15.63
CA PHE A 245 1.18 7.52 -15.81
C PHE A 245 1.79 7.20 -17.17
N GLU A 246 1.50 7.98 -18.22
CA GLU A 246 2.09 7.79 -19.55
C GLU A 246 3.61 7.95 -19.49
N ILE A 247 4.09 8.94 -18.73
CA ILE A 247 5.53 9.13 -18.50
C ILE A 247 6.16 7.87 -17.91
N ARG A 248 5.56 7.33 -16.83
CA ARG A 248 6.07 6.15 -16.14
C ARG A 248 6.06 4.91 -17.02
N ALA A 249 5.05 4.76 -17.88
CA ALA A 249 4.95 3.66 -18.84
C ALA A 249 6.02 3.74 -19.95
N GLU A 250 6.44 4.95 -20.32
CA GLU A 250 7.42 5.19 -21.39
C GLU A 250 8.86 5.34 -20.91
N LEU A 251 9.09 5.59 -19.61
CA LEU A 251 10.43 5.81 -19.04
C LEU A 251 11.45 4.74 -19.43
N ASP A 252 11.06 3.46 -19.40
CA ASP A 252 11.94 2.35 -19.77
C ASP A 252 12.31 2.41 -21.27
N LEU A 253 11.38 2.82 -22.13
CA LEU A 253 11.64 2.99 -23.56
C LEU A 253 12.52 4.21 -23.86
N LEU A 254 12.29 5.32 -23.14
CA LEU A 254 13.06 6.56 -23.28
C LEU A 254 14.51 6.42 -22.83
N THR A 255 14.78 5.46 -21.93
CA THR A 255 16.11 5.23 -21.35
C THR A 255 16.80 3.99 -21.90
N ASP A 256 16.15 3.24 -22.79
CA ASP A 256 16.71 2.02 -23.36
C ASP A 256 18.00 2.28 -24.15
N GLY A 257 18.99 1.42 -23.97
CA GLY A 257 20.32 1.52 -24.59
C GLY A 257 21.18 2.73 -24.13
N LEU A 258 20.68 3.62 -23.27
CA LEU A 258 21.46 4.72 -22.74
C LEU A 258 22.41 4.27 -21.62
N SER A 259 23.53 4.98 -21.48
CA SER A 259 24.37 4.82 -20.29
C SER A 259 23.61 5.29 -19.04
N GLY A 260 23.98 4.78 -17.85
CA GLY A 260 23.29 5.16 -16.61
C GLY A 260 23.27 6.68 -16.34
N ALA A 261 24.31 7.41 -16.76
CA ALA A 261 24.36 8.87 -16.66
C ALA A 261 23.44 9.56 -17.68
N ALA A 262 23.41 9.08 -18.93
CA ALA A 262 22.53 9.63 -19.97
C ALA A 262 21.06 9.36 -19.67
N ALA A 263 20.72 8.13 -19.25
CA ALA A 263 19.39 7.76 -18.79
C ALA A 263 18.94 8.65 -17.62
N HIS A 264 19.82 8.86 -16.64
CA HIS A 264 19.50 9.72 -15.50
C HIS A 264 19.26 11.18 -15.92
N ALA A 265 20.05 11.73 -16.85
CA ALA A 265 19.82 13.09 -17.34
C ALA A 265 18.45 13.24 -18.04
N VAL A 266 18.03 12.22 -18.79
CA VAL A 266 16.68 12.16 -19.40
C VAL A 266 15.60 12.10 -18.32
N GLU A 267 15.75 11.21 -17.33
CA GLU A 267 14.84 11.10 -16.18
C GLU A 267 14.70 12.44 -15.45
N VAL A 268 15.81 13.13 -15.14
CA VAL A 268 15.82 14.42 -14.43
C VAL A 268 15.08 15.49 -15.21
N GLY A 269 15.40 15.67 -16.49
CA GLY A 269 14.75 16.70 -17.30
C GLY A 269 13.23 16.52 -17.33
N LEU A 270 12.75 15.29 -17.51
CA LEU A 270 11.33 14.99 -17.54
C LEU A 270 10.66 15.06 -16.16
N ALA A 271 11.36 14.67 -15.10
CA ALA A 271 10.86 14.73 -13.72
C ALA A 271 10.70 16.17 -13.23
N VAL A 272 11.67 17.04 -13.55
CA VAL A 272 11.60 18.46 -13.21
C VAL A 272 10.45 19.13 -13.94
N ASP A 273 10.29 18.85 -15.25
CA ASP A 273 9.15 19.35 -16.02
C ASP A 273 7.80 18.88 -15.41
N GLU A 274 7.68 17.59 -15.03
CA GLU A 274 6.49 17.06 -14.36
C GLU A 274 6.20 17.77 -13.04
N ALA A 275 7.23 17.93 -12.19
CA ALA A 275 7.10 18.52 -10.86
C ALA A 275 6.70 19.99 -10.89
N GLU A 276 7.36 20.80 -11.73
CA GLU A 276 7.00 22.20 -11.90
C GLU A 276 5.57 22.35 -12.45
N CYS A 277 5.19 21.51 -13.43
CA CYS A 277 3.83 21.51 -13.95
C CYS A 277 2.79 21.04 -12.93
N ALA A 278 3.15 20.14 -12.02
CA ALA A 278 2.26 19.69 -10.94
C ALA A 278 1.99 20.82 -9.94
N GLU A 279 3.00 21.63 -9.61
CA GLU A 279 2.86 22.84 -8.79
C GLU A 279 2.00 23.90 -9.50
N GLU A 280 2.34 24.26 -10.74
CA GLU A 280 1.64 25.29 -11.52
C GLU A 280 0.15 24.99 -11.74
N SER A 281 -0.19 23.71 -11.92
CA SER A 281 -1.57 23.24 -12.16
C SER A 281 -2.33 22.87 -10.90
N SER A 282 -1.65 22.82 -9.75
CA SER A 282 -2.17 22.28 -8.49
C SER A 282 -2.69 20.83 -8.60
N LEU A 283 -2.15 20.03 -9.54
CA LEU A 283 -2.61 18.66 -9.77
C LEU A 283 -2.37 17.78 -8.55
N ALA A 284 -1.17 17.84 -7.96
CA ALA A 284 -0.80 17.02 -6.80
C ALA A 284 -1.68 17.34 -5.58
N ASP A 285 -1.87 18.62 -5.27
CA ASP A 285 -2.73 19.07 -4.16
C ASP A 285 -4.19 18.69 -4.38
N THR A 286 -4.68 18.85 -5.61
CA THR A 286 -6.05 18.46 -5.97
C THR A 286 -6.25 16.95 -5.80
N ALA A 287 -5.30 16.14 -6.28
CA ALA A 287 -5.35 14.69 -6.14
C ALA A 287 -5.35 14.26 -4.67
N ARG A 288 -4.45 14.80 -3.84
CA ARG A 288 -4.39 14.53 -2.40
C ARG A 288 -5.67 14.92 -1.66
N ALA A 289 -6.21 16.10 -1.95
CA ALA A 289 -7.44 16.57 -1.31
C ALA A 289 -8.63 15.67 -1.65
N LEU A 290 -8.77 15.30 -2.93
CA LEU A 290 -9.84 14.40 -3.39
C LEU A 290 -9.65 12.97 -2.87
N GLU A 291 -8.41 12.49 -2.78
CA GLU A 291 -8.12 11.17 -2.21
C GLU A 291 -8.58 11.14 -0.76
N ASN A 292 -8.23 12.14 0.05
CA ASN A 292 -8.70 12.24 1.42
C ASN A 292 -10.23 12.28 1.52
N GLU A 293 -10.89 13.07 0.67
CA GLU A 293 -12.35 13.21 0.62
C GLU A 293 -13.04 11.88 0.25
N TYR A 294 -12.69 11.29 -0.90
CA TYR A 294 -13.33 10.08 -1.40
C TYR A 294 -12.92 8.84 -0.60
N ARG A 295 -11.68 8.73 -0.12
CA ARG A 295 -11.27 7.64 0.77
C ARG A 295 -12.12 7.68 2.03
N ALA A 296 -12.19 8.83 2.72
CA ALA A 296 -13.01 8.98 3.93
C ALA A 296 -14.49 8.67 3.68
N GLN A 297 -15.03 9.00 2.50
CA GLN A 297 -16.43 8.72 2.17
C GLN A 297 -16.69 7.25 1.84
N LYS A 298 -15.87 6.66 0.97
CA LYS A 298 -16.12 5.36 0.33
C LYS A 298 -15.64 4.19 1.17
N THR A 299 -14.76 4.41 2.14
CA THR A 299 -14.20 3.35 2.98
C THR A 299 -14.76 3.30 4.40
N ARG A 300 -15.78 4.12 4.73
CA ARG A 300 -16.38 4.17 6.08
C ARG A 300 -16.74 2.80 6.65
N ARG A 301 -17.24 1.89 5.82
CA ARG A 301 -17.60 0.52 6.24
C ARG A 301 -16.42 -0.35 6.70
N TYR A 302 -15.18 0.09 6.44
CA TYR A 302 -13.93 -0.56 6.83
C TYR A 302 -13.20 0.20 7.94
N GLY A 303 -13.88 1.11 8.65
CA GLY A 303 -13.26 1.93 9.70
C GLY A 303 -12.61 1.08 10.79
N GLU A 304 -13.23 -0.03 11.18
CA GLU A 304 -12.68 -0.95 12.18
C GLU A 304 -11.38 -1.62 11.70
N GLU A 305 -11.33 -2.10 10.45
CA GLU A 305 -10.12 -2.69 9.88
C GLU A 305 -9.00 -1.67 9.73
N ILE A 306 -9.31 -0.45 9.30
CA ILE A 306 -8.33 0.64 9.19
C ILE A 306 -7.74 0.96 10.56
N ALA A 307 -8.59 1.15 11.57
CA ALA A 307 -8.13 1.44 12.92
C ALA A 307 -7.33 0.27 13.53
N ALA A 308 -7.74 -0.97 13.28
CA ALA A 308 -7.00 -2.14 13.72
C ALA A 308 -5.63 -2.25 13.04
N PHE A 309 -5.56 -2.00 11.73
CA PHE A 309 -4.32 -1.95 10.97
C PHE A 309 -3.35 -0.90 11.56
N GLN A 310 -3.82 0.33 11.78
CA GLN A 310 -3.02 1.40 12.38
C GLN A 310 -2.52 1.04 13.80
N ARG A 311 -3.38 0.50 14.67
CA ARG A 311 -2.96 0.05 16.01
C ARG A 311 -1.86 -0.99 15.95
N MET A 312 -2.03 -2.02 15.11
CA MET A 312 -1.06 -3.12 15.00
C MET A 312 0.28 -2.64 14.45
N ARG A 313 0.28 -1.64 13.55
CA ARG A 313 1.51 -1.00 13.06
C ARG A 313 2.24 -0.21 14.15
N LEU A 314 1.51 0.55 14.97
CA LEU A 314 2.10 1.27 16.11
C LEU A 314 2.67 0.29 17.14
N THR A 315 1.97 -0.80 17.46
CA THR A 315 2.52 -1.88 18.30
C THR A 315 3.75 -2.54 17.67
N ALA A 316 3.78 -2.71 16.35
CA ALA A 316 4.94 -3.25 15.66
C ALA A 316 6.14 -2.32 15.69
N LEU A 317 5.92 -0.99 15.69
CA LEU A 317 6.99 -0.01 15.88
C LEU A 317 7.64 -0.17 17.26
N ASP A 318 6.85 -0.20 18.34
CA ASP A 318 7.38 -0.37 19.70
C ASP A 318 8.25 -1.64 19.81
N ARG A 319 7.81 -2.74 19.17
CA ARG A 319 8.56 -4.01 19.17
C ARG A 319 9.74 -4.01 18.20
N ALA A 320 9.71 -3.18 17.16
CA ALA A 320 10.80 -3.07 16.20
C ALA A 320 12.01 -2.37 16.84
N GLU A 321 11.77 -1.37 17.69
CA GLU A 321 12.81 -0.71 18.50
C GLU A 321 13.56 -1.74 19.36
N ASP A 322 12.83 -2.61 20.07
CA ASP A 322 13.41 -3.71 20.86
C ASP A 322 14.25 -4.68 20.00
N VAL A 323 13.76 -5.04 18.81
CA VAL A 323 14.43 -6.00 17.92
C VAL A 323 15.70 -5.43 17.31
N VAL A 324 15.68 -4.15 16.92
CA VAL A 324 16.83 -3.46 16.31
C VAL A 324 17.85 -3.02 17.37
N GLY A 325 17.45 -2.99 18.64
CA GLY A 325 18.27 -2.51 19.76
C GLY A 325 18.39 -0.99 19.77
N ALA A 326 17.31 -0.30 19.39
CA ALA A 326 17.19 1.16 19.35
C ALA A 326 16.61 1.72 20.66
#